data_AF-A0A2N5N2T1-F1
#
_entry.id   AF-A0A2N5N2T1-F1
#
_cell.length_a   1.000
_cell.length_b   1.000
_cell.length_c   1.000
_cell.angle_alpha   90.00
_cell.angle_beta   90.00
_cell.angle_gamma   90.00
#
_symmetry.space_group_name_H-M   'P 1'
#
loop_
_entity.id
_entity.type
_entity.pdbx_description
1 polymer ?
#
loop_
_entity_poly.entity_id
_entity_poly.type
_entity_poly.pdbx_seq_one_letter_code
_entity_poly.pdbx_strand_id
1 'polypeptide(L)'
;MGEDMKRQQASAAGGEGVGAGRAVDSAAQSTASTRESAAPPEAATQAAASAGQSESAQAEPPGGTAPPESAASRREWLSELEEQSKRRQQAFMDGIAAKLGRPRQLERPVQPRRGAPAFWREFQWSPEERAAKLREHFEAAGGKLAELPDLEAAGRFIAEQAREMKARRILRQDEAELARLGLEPALEPEGCEVRVWNEDGAGRESWLPRAAEADFGVVLADGAAAYTGSVCVRSAPHKGRSVSLLPTALFVVLPRERLATRLGELLLPLDEAGREAMPAGVHFISGPSRSADIENDLTIGVHGPGIVTILLIG
;
A
#
# COMPACT_ATOMS: atom_id res chain seq x y z
N MET A 1 40.79 51.78 -15.29
CA MET A 1 40.30 53.18 -15.15
C MET A 1 38.92 53.06 -14.54
N GLY A 2 38.78 53.12 -13.21
CA GLY A 2 39.05 54.28 -12.36
C GLY A 2 37.70 54.97 -12.16
N GLU A 3 37.00 54.65 -11.07
CA GLU A 3 36.93 55.45 -9.84
C GLU A 3 35.81 56.53 -9.87
N ASP A 4 34.78 56.27 -9.06
CA ASP A 4 34.37 57.10 -7.92
C ASP A 4 34.14 58.63 -8.05
N MET A 5 32.91 59.00 -7.66
CA MET A 5 32.64 59.88 -6.50
C MET A 5 32.54 61.43 -6.69
N LYS A 6 31.34 61.97 -6.36
CA LYS A 6 31.01 63.06 -5.37
C LYS A 6 29.79 63.90 -5.82
N ARG A 7 28.65 63.82 -5.09
CA ARG A 7 28.18 64.67 -3.95
C ARG A 7 27.67 66.05 -4.41
N GLN A 8 26.49 66.54 -4.03
CA GLN A 8 26.03 67.06 -2.72
C GLN A 8 24.56 67.57 -2.93
N GLN A 9 23.59 67.69 -2.02
CA GLN A 9 23.50 68.25 -0.65
C GLN A 9 22.08 67.86 -0.08
N ALA A 10 21.95 67.35 1.16
CA ALA A 10 21.56 68.06 2.42
C ALA A 10 20.02 68.20 2.60
N SER A 11 19.37 68.04 3.76
CA SER A 11 19.68 67.71 5.17
C SER A 11 18.36 67.32 5.87
N ALA A 12 18.34 66.39 6.85
CA ALA A 12 18.15 66.62 8.32
C ALA A 12 16.79 67.29 8.71
N ALA A 13 16.05 66.94 9.76
CA ALA A 13 16.16 66.14 11.00
C ALA A 13 14.70 65.82 11.43
N GLY A 14 14.32 64.86 12.26
CA GLY A 14 14.92 64.32 13.48
C GLY A 14 14.09 64.75 14.71
N GLY A 15 13.79 63.80 15.61
CA GLY A 15 13.28 64.03 16.98
C GLY A 15 11.86 63.53 17.21
N GLU A 16 11.64 62.30 17.71
CA GLU A 16 11.56 61.96 19.15
C GLU A 16 10.28 62.50 19.82
N GLY A 17 9.47 61.76 20.57
CA GLY A 17 9.57 60.47 21.24
C GLY A 17 8.56 60.46 22.40
N VAL A 18 8.46 59.33 23.11
CA VAL A 18 7.64 59.06 24.32
C VAL A 18 6.16 58.73 24.02
N GLY A 19 5.59 57.58 24.40
CA GLY A 19 6.00 56.58 25.37
C GLY A 19 4.80 56.23 26.26
N ALA A 20 4.10 55.15 25.94
CA ALA A 20 3.25 54.35 26.84
C ALA A 20 2.93 53.06 26.05
N GLY A 21 3.46 51.89 26.37
CA GLY A 21 3.57 51.34 27.72
C GLY A 21 2.34 50.49 28.02
N ARG A 22 2.19 49.37 27.30
CA ARG A 22 1.44 48.22 27.82
C ARG A 22 2.00 46.94 27.23
N ALA A 23 2.91 46.36 28.01
CA ALA A 23 3.24 44.95 27.98
C ALA A 23 1.94 44.15 28.14
N VAL A 24 1.67 43.26 27.19
CA VAL A 24 0.88 42.06 27.45
C VAL A 24 1.88 40.95 27.68
N ASP A 25 2.22 40.85 28.96
CA ASP A 25 2.87 39.71 29.55
C ASP A 25 2.06 38.44 29.29
N SER A 26 2.80 37.38 28.97
CA SER A 26 2.70 36.10 29.65
C SER A 26 1.29 35.54 29.87
N ALA A 27 0.87 34.70 28.93
CA ALA A 27 0.05 33.53 29.26
C ALA A 27 0.48 32.38 28.35
N ALA A 28 1.73 31.93 28.55
CA ALA A 28 2.06 30.54 28.35
C ALA A 28 1.21 29.73 29.32
N GLN A 29 -0.02 29.39 28.91
CA GLN A 29 -0.80 28.35 29.56
C GLN A 29 -0.16 27.02 29.19
N SER A 30 0.87 26.71 29.97
CA SER A 30 1.13 25.38 30.48
C SER A 30 -0.20 24.75 30.89
N THR A 31 -0.83 24.02 29.97
CA THR A 31 -1.59 22.85 30.38
C THR A 31 -0.55 21.79 30.70
N ALA A 32 -0.01 21.88 31.92
CA ALA A 32 0.42 20.70 32.64
C ALA A 32 -0.80 19.78 32.69
N SER A 33 -0.94 18.93 31.67
CA SER A 33 -1.71 17.71 31.82
C SER A 33 -0.98 16.95 32.89
N THR A 34 -1.50 17.01 34.11
CA THR A 34 -1.17 16.09 35.19
C THR A 34 -1.04 14.71 34.54
N ARG A 35 0.19 14.20 34.45
CA ARG A 35 0.41 12.77 34.29
C ARG A 35 -0.08 12.16 35.58
N GLU A 36 -1.39 12.00 35.69
CA GLU A 36 -1.94 10.93 36.49
C GLU A 36 -1.39 9.65 35.85
N SER A 37 -0.34 9.14 36.49
CA SER A 37 0.10 7.76 36.39
C SER A 37 -1.08 6.87 36.79
N ALA A 38 -2.04 6.71 35.88
CA ALA A 38 -2.91 5.57 35.89
C ALA A 38 -2.03 4.38 35.49
N ALA A 39 -1.50 3.69 36.50
CA ALA A 39 -1.01 2.34 36.31
C ALA A 39 -2.08 1.57 35.52
N PRO A 40 -1.71 0.78 34.50
CA PRO A 40 -2.69 -0.05 33.82
C PRO A 40 -3.40 -0.89 34.89
N PRO A 41 -4.73 -1.03 34.86
CA PRO A 41 -5.40 -1.91 35.79
C PRO A 41 -4.77 -3.29 35.60
N GLU A 42 -4.11 -3.82 36.64
CA GLU A 42 -3.47 -5.14 36.63
C GLU A 42 -4.44 -6.25 36.16
N ALA A 43 -5.74 -5.99 36.25
CA ALA A 43 -6.81 -6.84 35.72
C ALA A 43 -6.84 -6.96 34.18
N ALA A 44 -6.41 -5.96 33.41
CA ALA A 44 -6.39 -6.03 31.94
C ALA A 44 -5.13 -6.73 31.42
N THR A 45 -4.00 -6.58 32.11
CA THR A 45 -2.75 -7.28 31.79
C THR A 45 -2.83 -8.77 32.14
N GLN A 46 -3.57 -9.15 33.21
CA GLN A 46 -3.82 -10.56 33.54
C GLN A 46 -4.82 -11.24 32.59
N ALA A 47 -5.80 -10.51 32.03
CA ALA A 47 -6.73 -11.09 31.06
C ALA A 47 -6.10 -11.36 29.68
N ALA A 48 -5.08 -10.57 29.29
CA ALA A 48 -4.30 -10.82 28.08
C ALA A 48 -3.23 -11.91 28.28
N ALA A 49 -2.63 -12.00 29.47
CA ALA A 49 -1.65 -13.05 29.80
C ALA A 49 -2.28 -14.45 29.96
N SER A 50 -3.55 -14.54 30.37
CA SER A 50 -4.27 -15.83 30.42
C SER A 50 -4.86 -16.26 29.07
N ALA A 51 -4.80 -15.42 28.03
CA ALA A 51 -5.25 -15.74 26.67
C ALA A 51 -4.11 -16.24 25.76
N GLY A 52 -2.86 -16.09 26.19
CA GLY A 52 -1.64 -16.49 25.46
C GLY A 52 -1.07 -17.87 25.81
N GLN A 53 -1.78 -18.67 26.61
CA GLN A 53 -1.43 -20.07 26.89
C GLN A 53 -2.54 -21.01 26.42
N SER A 54 -3.07 -20.80 25.22
CA SER A 54 -3.53 -21.96 24.45
C SER A 54 -2.31 -22.53 23.79
N GLU A 55 -1.80 -23.64 24.34
CA GLU A 55 -0.82 -24.49 23.69
C GLU A 55 -1.08 -24.52 22.19
N SER A 56 0.01 -24.45 21.41
CA SER A 56 0.09 -24.97 20.06
C SER A 56 -0.23 -26.46 20.09
N ALA A 57 -1.49 -26.79 20.37
CA ALA A 57 -2.08 -28.03 19.94
C ALA A 57 -2.06 -27.93 18.42
N GLN A 58 -1.05 -28.58 17.83
CA GLN A 58 -1.26 -29.27 16.58
C GLN A 58 -2.69 -29.78 16.63
N ALA A 59 -3.55 -29.29 15.74
CA ALA A 59 -4.90 -29.81 15.63
C ALA A 59 -4.77 -31.24 15.10
N GLU A 60 -4.38 -32.15 15.98
CA GLU A 60 -4.62 -33.56 15.78
C GLU A 60 -6.14 -33.69 15.61
N PRO A 61 -6.60 -34.34 14.52
CA PRO A 61 -8.02 -34.56 14.34
C PRO A 61 -8.52 -35.29 15.60
N PRO A 62 -9.56 -34.77 16.29
CA PRO A 62 -9.98 -35.34 17.55
C PRO A 62 -10.45 -36.77 17.28
N GLY A 63 -9.65 -37.76 17.70
CA GLY A 63 -9.98 -39.19 17.63
C GLY A 63 -10.78 -39.57 16.38
N GLY A 64 -10.26 -39.26 15.19
CA GLY A 64 -10.96 -39.54 13.94
C GLY A 64 -10.91 -41.01 13.62
N THR A 65 -12.04 -41.72 13.76
CA THR A 65 -12.21 -43.03 13.14
C THR A 65 -11.89 -42.91 11.65
N ALA A 66 -11.05 -43.82 11.14
CA ALA A 66 -10.66 -43.83 9.72
C ALA A 66 -11.92 -43.79 8.84
N PRO A 67 -11.93 -43.02 7.73
CA PRO A 67 -13.11 -42.87 6.91
C PRO A 67 -13.55 -44.26 6.40
N PRO A 68 -14.83 -44.62 6.54
CA PRO A 68 -15.28 -45.96 6.21
C PRO A 68 -15.14 -46.24 4.69
N GLU A 69 -14.87 -47.51 4.38
CA GLU A 69 -14.54 -47.96 3.02
C GLU A 69 -15.75 -47.90 2.06
N SER A 70 -16.96 -48.08 2.58
CA SER A 70 -18.19 -48.05 1.77
C SER A 70 -18.69 -46.62 1.52
N ALA A 71 -19.22 -46.37 0.32
CA ALA A 71 -19.76 -45.06 -0.06
C ALA A 71 -21.04 -44.65 0.70
N ALA A 72 -21.77 -45.61 1.27
CA ALA A 72 -22.94 -45.35 2.12
C ALA A 72 -22.50 -44.92 3.53
N SER A 73 -21.61 -45.70 4.15
CA SER A 73 -21.04 -45.39 5.47
C SER A 73 -20.24 -44.09 5.47
N ARG A 74 -19.58 -43.74 4.35
CA ARG A 74 -18.86 -42.46 4.22
C ARG A 74 -19.81 -41.26 4.22
N ARG A 75 -20.99 -41.40 3.62
CA ARG A 75 -22.01 -40.35 3.63
C ARG A 75 -22.55 -40.09 5.04
N GLU A 76 -22.82 -41.16 5.79
CA GLU A 76 -23.27 -41.08 7.18
C GLU A 76 -22.20 -40.45 8.08
N TRP A 77 -20.95 -40.89 7.95
CA TRP A 77 -19.81 -40.32 8.67
C TRP A 77 -19.60 -38.82 8.37
N LEU A 78 -19.70 -38.40 7.11
CA LEU A 78 -19.63 -36.98 6.74
C LEU A 78 -20.78 -36.16 7.33
N SER A 79 -22.00 -36.72 7.34
CA SER A 79 -23.17 -36.08 7.95
C SER A 79 -22.98 -35.88 9.46
N GLU A 80 -22.43 -36.88 10.14
CA GLU A 80 -22.15 -36.79 11.58
C GLU A 80 -21.07 -35.74 11.88
N LEU A 81 -19.99 -35.71 11.10
CA LEU A 81 -18.96 -34.67 11.21
C LEU A 81 -19.51 -33.26 10.95
N GLU A 82 -20.40 -33.12 9.98
CA GLU A 82 -21.06 -31.85 9.68
C GLU A 82 -21.94 -31.39 10.84
N GLU A 83 -22.67 -32.31 11.47
CA GLU A 83 -23.50 -32.02 12.64
C GLU A 83 -22.64 -31.64 13.86
N GLN A 84 -21.56 -32.37 14.12
CA GLN A 84 -20.59 -32.04 15.17
C GLN A 84 -19.96 -30.66 14.93
N SER A 85 -19.59 -30.35 13.69
CA SER A 85 -19.05 -29.05 13.29
C SER A 85 -20.06 -27.93 13.56
N LYS A 86 -21.33 -28.11 13.16
CA LYS A 86 -22.42 -27.15 13.43
C LYS A 86 -22.62 -26.92 14.94
N ARG A 87 -22.58 -27.98 15.76
CA ARG A 87 -22.69 -27.87 17.23
C ARG A 87 -21.51 -27.10 17.84
N ARG A 88 -20.28 -27.34 17.38
CA ARG A 88 -19.09 -26.60 17.84
C ARG A 88 -19.15 -25.13 17.44
N GLN A 89 -19.52 -24.84 16.19
CA GLN A 89 -19.72 -23.48 15.70
C GLN A 89 -20.79 -22.76 16.52
N GLN A 90 -21.90 -23.44 16.82
CA GLN A 90 -22.98 -22.92 17.65
C GLN A 90 -22.49 -22.51 19.03
N ALA A 91 -21.84 -23.42 19.76
CA ALA A 91 -21.29 -23.17 21.09
C ALA A 91 -20.26 -22.03 21.10
N PHE A 92 -19.40 -21.96 20.07
CA PHE A 92 -18.42 -20.89 19.92
C PHE A 92 -19.08 -19.52 19.74
N MET A 93 -20.08 -19.42 18.84
CA MET A 93 -20.79 -18.17 18.58
C MET A 93 -21.63 -17.72 19.78
N ASP A 94 -22.23 -18.65 20.53
CA ASP A 94 -22.92 -18.35 21.79
C ASP A 94 -21.94 -17.82 22.85
N GLY A 95 -20.73 -18.37 22.92
CA GLY A 95 -19.67 -17.87 23.80
C GLY A 95 -19.24 -16.44 23.47
N ILE A 96 -19.13 -16.08 22.19
CA ILE A 96 -18.87 -14.70 21.75
C ILE A 96 -20.04 -13.78 22.16
N ALA A 97 -21.28 -14.20 21.92
CA ALA A 97 -22.46 -13.41 22.25
C ALA A 97 -22.55 -13.11 23.76
N ALA A 98 -22.31 -14.14 24.59
CA ALA A 98 -22.27 -14.02 26.05
C ALA A 98 -21.19 -13.03 26.52
N LYS A 99 -19.96 -13.13 25.98
CA LYS A 99 -18.87 -12.19 26.31
C LYS A 99 -19.16 -10.75 25.88
N LEU A 100 -19.91 -10.57 24.80
CA LEU A 100 -20.34 -9.25 24.31
C LEU A 100 -21.61 -8.73 25.01
N GLY A 101 -22.18 -9.47 25.97
CA GLY A 101 -23.36 -9.05 26.72
C GLY A 101 -24.62 -8.87 25.87
N ARG A 102 -24.73 -9.58 24.74
CA ARG A 102 -25.86 -9.44 23.81
C ARG A 102 -26.37 -10.82 23.33
N PRO A 103 -27.66 -10.96 22.96
CA PRO A 103 -28.14 -12.20 22.36
C PRO A 103 -27.46 -12.46 21.02
N ARG A 104 -27.35 -13.74 20.65
CA ARG A 104 -26.79 -14.15 19.37
C ARG A 104 -27.62 -13.56 18.22
N GLN A 105 -26.93 -12.90 17.29
CA GLN A 105 -27.52 -12.42 16.05
C GLN A 105 -27.71 -13.60 15.10
N LEU A 106 -28.96 -13.98 14.91
CA LEU A 106 -29.36 -15.11 14.04
C LEU A 106 -29.83 -14.66 12.66
N GLU A 107 -30.29 -13.42 12.58
CA GLU A 107 -30.79 -12.83 11.36
C GLU A 107 -29.70 -11.97 10.73
N ARG A 108 -29.69 -11.95 9.40
CA ARG A 108 -28.81 -11.05 8.65
C ARG A 108 -29.18 -9.62 9.02
N PRO A 109 -28.23 -8.79 9.50
CA PRO A 109 -28.51 -7.39 9.78
C PRO A 109 -29.06 -6.68 8.55
N VAL A 110 -30.07 -5.82 8.75
CA VAL A 110 -30.58 -4.96 7.68
C VAL A 110 -29.45 -4.01 7.25
N GLN A 111 -29.16 -3.98 5.95
CA GLN A 111 -28.19 -3.06 5.36
C GLN A 111 -28.94 -1.98 4.58
N PRO A 112 -29.42 -0.91 5.24
CA PRO A 112 -30.31 0.09 4.62
C PRO A 112 -29.61 0.95 3.56
N ARG A 113 -28.27 0.91 3.49
CA ARG A 113 -27.47 1.62 2.50
C ARG A 113 -26.62 0.61 1.74
N ARG A 114 -26.67 0.67 0.41
CA ARG A 114 -25.86 -0.17 -0.48
C ARG A 114 -25.01 0.72 -1.37
N GLY A 115 -23.71 0.46 -1.38
CA GLY A 115 -22.75 1.19 -2.21
C GLY A 115 -22.46 2.61 -1.69
N ALA A 116 -21.72 3.36 -2.51
CA ALA A 116 -21.31 4.71 -2.16
C ALA A 116 -22.46 5.73 -2.28
N PRO A 117 -22.54 6.73 -1.39
CA PRO A 117 -23.50 7.83 -1.50
C PRO A 117 -23.39 8.61 -2.82
N ALA A 118 -24.47 9.30 -3.22
CA ALA A 118 -24.50 10.09 -4.46
C ALA A 118 -23.39 11.15 -4.53
N PHE A 119 -23.22 11.95 -3.45
CA PHE A 119 -22.18 12.98 -3.39
C PHE A 119 -20.78 12.42 -3.66
N TRP A 120 -20.49 11.19 -3.23
CA TRP A 120 -19.19 10.56 -3.43
C TRP A 120 -18.97 10.11 -4.88
N ARG A 121 -20.04 9.69 -5.56
CA ARG A 121 -19.98 9.30 -6.97
C ARG A 121 -19.84 10.50 -7.89
N GLU A 122 -20.41 11.63 -7.49
CA GLU A 122 -20.36 12.90 -8.24
C GLU A 122 -19.07 13.69 -7.97
N PHE A 123 -18.45 13.50 -6.82
CA PHE A 123 -17.19 14.15 -6.47
C PHE A 123 -16.08 13.83 -7.47
N GLN A 124 -15.54 14.86 -8.12
CA GLN A 124 -14.40 14.78 -9.01
C GLN A 124 -13.42 15.90 -8.73
N TRP A 125 -12.14 15.55 -8.67
CA TRP A 125 -11.04 16.49 -8.78
C TRP A 125 -10.70 16.74 -10.24
N SER A 126 -10.22 17.95 -10.53
CA SER A 126 -9.55 18.27 -11.80
C SER A 126 -8.29 17.40 -12.01
N PRO A 127 -7.80 17.24 -13.25
CA PRO A 127 -6.58 16.48 -13.52
C PRO A 127 -5.36 16.94 -12.70
N GLU A 128 -5.22 18.25 -12.49
CA GLU A 128 -4.17 18.87 -11.68
C GLU A 128 -4.33 18.52 -10.20
N GLU A 129 -5.54 18.65 -9.67
CA GLU A 129 -5.84 18.28 -8.28
C GLU A 129 -5.64 16.78 -8.02
N ARG A 130 -5.98 15.92 -8.99
CA ARG A 130 -5.73 14.48 -8.86
C ARG A 130 -4.24 14.19 -8.72
N ALA A 131 -3.39 14.81 -9.55
CA ALA A 131 -1.95 14.62 -9.50
C ALA A 131 -1.38 15.12 -8.16
N ALA A 132 -1.80 16.32 -7.73
CA ALA A 132 -1.39 16.89 -6.45
C ALA A 132 -1.83 16.02 -5.26
N LYS A 133 -3.06 15.50 -5.27
CA LYS A 133 -3.59 14.64 -4.21
C LYS A 133 -2.95 13.26 -4.21
N LEU A 134 -2.71 12.67 -5.38
CA LEU A 134 -1.95 11.43 -5.48
C LEU A 134 -0.56 11.60 -4.84
N ARG A 135 0.16 12.69 -5.17
CA ARG A 135 1.46 13.00 -4.57
C ARG A 135 1.37 13.11 -3.05
N GLU A 136 0.49 13.98 -2.56
CA GLU A 136 0.30 14.22 -1.12
C GLU A 136 0.04 12.91 -0.36
N HIS A 137 -0.93 12.11 -0.85
CA HIS A 137 -1.34 10.89 -0.16
C HIS A 137 -0.28 9.77 -0.26
N PHE A 138 0.36 9.62 -1.42
CA PHE A 138 1.37 8.58 -1.64
C PHE A 138 2.68 8.87 -0.90
N GLU A 139 3.11 10.14 -0.88
CA GLU A 139 4.30 10.56 -0.12
C GLU A 139 4.06 10.49 1.39
N ALA A 140 2.84 10.79 1.87
CA ALA A 140 2.47 10.59 3.28
C ALA A 140 2.59 9.11 3.71
N ALA A 141 2.34 8.16 2.80
CA ALA A 141 2.56 6.74 3.01
C ALA A 141 4.04 6.30 2.88
N GLY A 142 4.94 7.22 2.52
CA GLY A 142 6.37 6.99 2.33
C GLY A 142 6.80 6.56 0.94
N GLY A 143 5.89 6.59 -0.04
CA GLY A 143 6.26 6.47 -1.43
C GLY A 143 6.92 7.74 -1.96
N LYS A 144 7.41 7.70 -3.20
CA LYS A 144 7.90 8.86 -3.93
C LYS A 144 7.08 9.05 -5.21
N LEU A 145 6.88 10.28 -5.64
CA LEU A 145 6.28 10.57 -6.94
C LEU A 145 7.17 11.51 -7.74
N ALA A 146 7.50 11.13 -8.97
CA ALA A 146 8.17 11.99 -9.95
C ALA A 146 7.21 12.27 -11.10
N GLU A 147 7.09 13.55 -11.48
CA GLU A 147 6.36 13.97 -12.67
C GLU A 147 7.34 14.13 -13.82
N LEU A 148 7.08 13.44 -14.92
CA LEU A 148 7.99 13.34 -16.06
C LEU A 148 7.20 13.58 -17.36
N PRO A 149 7.80 14.23 -18.37
CA PRO A 149 7.08 14.59 -19.59
C PRO A 149 6.66 13.35 -20.41
N ASP A 150 7.46 12.28 -20.40
CA ASP A 150 7.26 11.13 -21.27
C ASP A 150 7.98 9.86 -20.74
N LEU A 151 7.82 8.76 -21.49
CA LEU A 151 8.47 7.47 -21.22
C LEU A 151 10.01 7.55 -21.34
N GLU A 152 10.55 8.40 -22.20
CA GLU A 152 12.01 8.52 -22.36
C GLU A 152 12.64 9.15 -21.12
N ALA A 153 11.99 10.18 -20.57
CA ALA A 153 12.36 10.78 -19.29
C ALA A 153 12.20 9.79 -18.13
N ALA A 154 11.15 8.95 -18.14
CA ALA A 154 11.00 7.86 -17.17
C ALA A 154 12.13 6.83 -17.26
N GLY A 155 12.55 6.45 -18.48
CA GLY A 155 13.68 5.56 -18.70
C GLY A 155 14.99 6.14 -18.16
N ARG A 156 15.28 7.41 -18.47
CA ARG A 156 16.44 8.14 -17.93
C ARG A 156 16.43 8.17 -16.40
N PHE A 157 15.28 8.50 -15.80
CA PHE A 157 15.13 8.56 -14.35
C PHE A 157 15.43 7.21 -13.69
N ILE A 158 14.86 6.11 -14.22
CA ILE A 158 15.13 4.77 -13.67
C ILE A 158 16.61 4.41 -13.82
N ALA A 159 17.24 4.72 -14.96
CA ALA A 159 18.66 4.45 -15.17
C ALA A 159 19.56 5.26 -14.23
N GLU A 160 19.22 6.52 -13.95
CA GLU A 160 19.90 7.34 -12.94
C GLU A 160 19.76 6.75 -11.54
N GLN A 161 18.56 6.31 -11.15
CA GLN A 161 18.35 5.61 -9.88
C GLN A 161 19.13 4.29 -9.80
N ALA A 162 19.24 3.56 -10.91
CA ALA A 162 20.00 2.31 -10.98
C ALA A 162 21.49 2.56 -10.70
N ARG A 163 22.06 3.63 -11.27
CA ARG A 163 23.43 4.08 -11.00
C ARG A 163 23.63 4.47 -9.55
N GLU A 164 22.74 5.30 -9.02
CA GLU A 164 22.81 5.81 -7.65
C GLU A 164 22.76 4.66 -6.63
N MET A 165 21.82 3.73 -6.82
CA MET A 165 21.61 2.59 -5.93
C MET A 165 22.51 1.39 -6.25
N LYS A 166 23.35 1.49 -7.28
CA LYS A 166 24.22 0.41 -7.78
C LYS A 166 23.45 -0.88 -8.08
N ALA A 167 22.25 -0.75 -8.65
CA ALA A 167 21.42 -1.88 -9.05
C ALA A 167 22.14 -2.72 -10.11
N ARG A 168 22.12 -4.03 -9.94
CA ARG A 168 22.74 -5.02 -10.83
C ARG A 168 21.71 -5.83 -11.59
N ARG A 169 20.48 -5.95 -11.08
CA ARG A 169 19.40 -6.72 -11.67
C ARG A 169 18.10 -5.93 -11.67
N ILE A 170 17.52 -5.76 -12.85
CA ILE A 170 16.23 -5.11 -13.04
C ILE A 170 15.29 -6.09 -13.73
N LEU A 171 14.06 -6.18 -13.24
CA LEU A 171 13.01 -6.97 -13.84
C LEU A 171 11.84 -6.06 -14.20
N ARG A 172 11.43 -6.07 -15.47
CA ARG A 172 10.24 -5.34 -15.93
C ARG A 172 9.14 -6.28 -16.42
N GLN A 173 7.90 -5.81 -16.39
CA GLN A 173 6.80 -6.50 -17.07
C GLN A 173 7.01 -6.50 -18.60
N ASP A 174 6.39 -7.47 -19.27
CA ASP A 174 6.41 -7.59 -20.72
C ASP A 174 5.29 -6.74 -21.34
N GLU A 175 5.51 -5.42 -21.37
CA GLU A 175 4.57 -4.43 -21.89
C GLU A 175 5.27 -3.58 -22.95
N ALA A 176 4.58 -3.28 -24.06
CA ALA A 176 5.15 -2.51 -25.15
C ALA A 176 5.57 -1.09 -24.69
N GLU A 177 4.79 -0.46 -23.81
CA GLU A 177 5.12 0.83 -23.21
C GLU A 177 6.39 0.77 -22.35
N LEU A 178 6.60 -0.32 -21.60
CA LEU A 178 7.79 -0.46 -20.77
C LEU A 178 9.04 -0.76 -21.59
N ALA A 179 8.91 -1.46 -22.73
CA ALA A 179 10.01 -1.64 -23.67
C ALA A 179 10.53 -0.29 -24.23
N ARG A 180 9.66 0.72 -24.34
CA ARG A 180 10.02 2.07 -24.82
C ARG A 180 10.80 2.90 -23.80
N LEU A 181 10.94 2.43 -22.55
CA LEU A 181 11.83 3.05 -21.57
C LEU A 181 13.31 2.92 -21.96
N GLY A 182 13.67 1.93 -22.80
CA GLY A 182 15.03 1.73 -23.29
C GLY A 182 16.04 1.37 -22.19
N LEU A 183 15.60 0.66 -21.15
CA LEU A 183 16.43 0.32 -19.99
C LEU A 183 17.58 -0.63 -20.36
N GLU A 184 17.31 -1.61 -21.22
CA GLU A 184 18.26 -2.63 -21.67
C GLU A 184 19.53 -1.99 -22.28
N PRO A 185 19.43 -1.20 -23.38
CA PRO A 185 20.62 -0.55 -23.95
C PRO A 185 21.21 0.55 -23.06
N ALA A 186 20.41 1.19 -22.19
CA ALA A 186 20.89 2.27 -21.33
C ALA A 186 21.78 1.77 -20.17
N LEU A 187 21.59 0.52 -19.74
CA LEU A 187 22.22 -0.04 -18.55
C LEU A 187 23.18 -1.21 -18.85
N GLU A 188 23.15 -1.76 -20.07
CA GLU A 188 24.12 -2.77 -20.54
C GLU A 188 25.59 -2.33 -20.36
N PRO A 189 26.01 -1.08 -20.69
CA PRO A 189 27.41 -0.65 -20.51
C PRO A 189 27.90 -0.65 -19.07
N GLU A 190 26.97 -0.68 -18.11
CA GLU A 190 27.23 -0.63 -16.67
C GLU A 190 27.23 -2.03 -16.04
N GLY A 191 26.99 -3.07 -16.85
CA GLY A 191 26.89 -4.45 -16.41
C GLY A 191 25.67 -4.71 -15.54
N CYS A 192 24.60 -3.93 -15.71
CA CYS A 192 23.32 -4.15 -15.06
C CYS A 192 22.44 -5.02 -15.98
N GLU A 193 21.96 -6.13 -15.45
CA GLU A 193 21.14 -7.10 -16.17
C GLU A 193 19.68 -6.66 -16.11
N VAL A 194 19.11 -6.29 -17.26
CA VAL A 194 17.68 -5.99 -17.40
C VAL A 194 16.98 -7.18 -18.05
N ARG A 195 15.99 -7.76 -17.35
CA ARG A 195 15.20 -8.91 -17.82
C ARG A 195 13.75 -8.53 -18.02
N VAL A 196 13.13 -9.19 -19.01
CA VAL A 196 11.70 -9.06 -19.27
C VAL A 196 10.97 -10.26 -18.69
N TRP A 197 9.91 -10.00 -17.95
CA TRP A 197 9.12 -11.05 -17.31
C TRP A 197 8.63 -12.07 -18.35
N ASN A 198 8.93 -13.34 -18.12
CA ASN A 198 8.48 -14.45 -18.95
C ASN A 198 8.97 -14.42 -20.42
N GLU A 199 10.10 -13.74 -20.69
CA GLU A 199 10.68 -13.62 -22.04
C GLU A 199 11.06 -14.95 -22.70
N ASP A 200 11.41 -15.94 -21.88
CA ASP A 200 11.86 -17.27 -22.31
C ASP A 200 10.72 -18.32 -22.28
N GLY A 201 9.50 -17.91 -21.89
CA GLY A 201 8.37 -18.81 -21.68
C GLY A 201 8.60 -19.87 -20.60
N ALA A 202 9.67 -19.73 -19.80
CA ALA A 202 9.97 -20.67 -18.73
C ALA A 202 8.90 -20.60 -17.63
N GLY A 203 8.59 -21.74 -17.01
CA GLY A 203 7.58 -21.81 -15.95
C GLY A 203 7.92 -20.95 -14.72
N ARG A 204 6.93 -20.77 -13.84
CA ARG A 204 7.01 -19.96 -12.61
C ARG A 204 8.24 -20.25 -11.74
N GLU A 205 8.68 -21.50 -11.68
CA GLU A 205 9.84 -21.94 -10.88
C GLU A 205 11.15 -21.27 -11.30
N SER A 206 11.28 -20.88 -12.57
CA SER A 206 12.45 -20.15 -13.09
C SER A 206 12.39 -18.65 -12.73
N TRP A 207 11.19 -18.07 -12.76
CA TRP A 207 11.01 -16.62 -12.63
C TRP A 207 10.87 -16.10 -11.20
N LEU A 208 10.41 -16.95 -10.27
CA LEU A 208 10.24 -16.53 -8.88
C LEU A 208 11.58 -16.17 -8.20
N PRO A 209 12.66 -16.98 -8.32
CA PRO A 209 13.97 -16.60 -7.78
C PRO A 209 14.53 -15.34 -8.44
N ARG A 210 14.42 -15.21 -9.78
CA ARG A 210 14.87 -14.03 -10.52
C ARG A 210 14.20 -12.74 -10.02
N ALA A 211 12.89 -12.79 -9.75
CA ALA A 211 12.16 -11.66 -9.22
C ALA A 211 12.55 -11.32 -7.76
N ALA A 212 12.90 -12.32 -6.95
CA ALA A 212 13.39 -12.11 -5.59
C ALA A 212 14.82 -11.54 -5.54
N GLU A 213 15.65 -11.86 -6.53
CA GLU A 213 17.03 -11.37 -6.66
C GLU A 213 17.14 -10.03 -7.40
N ALA A 214 16.03 -9.53 -7.96
CA ALA A 214 16.00 -8.26 -8.67
C ALA A 214 16.05 -7.09 -7.68
N ASP A 215 16.92 -6.13 -7.97
CA ASP A 215 17.00 -4.90 -7.21
C ASP A 215 15.76 -4.06 -7.50
N PHE A 216 15.41 -3.91 -8.78
CA PHE A 216 14.30 -3.08 -9.24
C PHE A 216 13.22 -3.91 -9.95
N GLY A 217 11.97 -3.63 -9.60
CA GLY A 217 10.78 -4.01 -10.35
C GLY A 217 10.25 -2.82 -11.13
N VAL A 218 9.93 -3.01 -12.41
CA VAL A 218 9.30 -1.95 -13.23
C VAL A 218 7.97 -2.44 -13.78
N VAL A 219 6.90 -1.72 -13.45
CA VAL A 219 5.52 -2.10 -13.80
C VAL A 219 4.76 -0.94 -14.42
N LEU A 220 3.75 -1.27 -15.23
CA LEU A 220 2.82 -0.30 -15.81
C LEU A 220 1.50 -0.33 -15.03
N ALA A 221 1.13 0.82 -14.45
CA ALA A 221 -0.14 0.96 -13.74
C ALA A 221 -1.34 0.83 -14.70
N ASP A 222 -2.32 0.04 -14.29
CA ASP A 222 -3.62 -0.03 -14.97
C ASP A 222 -4.54 1.14 -14.57
N GLY A 223 -4.23 1.80 -13.46
CA GLY A 223 -4.87 3.03 -13.00
C GLY A 223 -4.34 3.48 -11.66
N ALA A 224 -4.77 4.64 -11.19
CA ALA A 224 -4.47 5.12 -9.85
C ALA A 224 -5.65 5.90 -9.28
N ALA A 225 -5.82 5.82 -7.96
CA ALA A 225 -6.84 6.54 -7.22
C ALA A 225 -6.17 7.62 -6.37
N ALA A 226 -6.35 8.88 -6.77
CA ALA A 226 -5.75 10.02 -6.09
C ALA A 226 -6.17 10.08 -4.61
N TYR A 227 -7.45 9.81 -4.31
CA TYR A 227 -7.99 9.98 -2.96
C TYR A 227 -7.37 9.05 -1.92
N THR A 228 -6.98 7.84 -2.33
CA THR A 228 -6.34 6.88 -1.42
C THR A 228 -4.83 6.86 -1.58
N GLY A 229 -4.27 7.60 -2.54
CA GLY A 229 -2.85 7.51 -2.88
C GLY A 229 -2.48 6.10 -3.35
N SER A 230 -3.30 5.43 -4.15
CA SER A 230 -3.09 4.02 -4.51
C SER A 230 -2.96 3.83 -6.01
N VAL A 231 -1.98 3.04 -6.46
CA VAL A 231 -1.90 2.57 -7.85
C VAL A 231 -2.45 1.16 -7.98
N CYS A 232 -3.12 0.88 -9.09
CA CYS A 232 -3.69 -0.41 -9.44
C CYS A 232 -2.80 -1.10 -10.46
N VAL A 233 -2.37 -2.33 -10.16
CA VAL A 233 -1.63 -3.20 -11.07
C VAL A 233 -2.35 -4.54 -11.17
N ARG A 234 -2.78 -4.91 -12.37
CA ARG A 234 -3.42 -6.19 -12.68
C ARG A 234 -2.37 -7.22 -13.08
N SER A 235 -2.62 -8.47 -12.71
CA SER A 235 -1.79 -9.61 -13.09
C SER A 235 -2.28 -10.26 -14.37
N ALA A 236 -1.35 -10.58 -15.25
CA ALA A 236 -1.54 -11.29 -16.51
C ALA A 236 -0.27 -12.11 -16.82
N PRO A 237 -0.27 -13.00 -17.82
CA PRO A 237 0.94 -13.74 -18.19
C PRO A 237 2.16 -12.85 -18.45
N HIS A 238 1.94 -11.68 -19.07
CA HIS A 238 2.96 -10.66 -19.34
C HIS A 238 3.14 -9.65 -18.19
N LYS A 239 2.20 -9.60 -17.24
CA LYS A 239 2.22 -8.75 -16.03
C LYS A 239 2.42 -9.60 -14.77
N GLY A 240 3.63 -10.12 -14.60
CA GLY A 240 3.97 -10.93 -13.43
C GLY A 240 3.75 -10.18 -12.12
N ARG A 241 2.92 -10.71 -11.21
CA ARG A 241 2.73 -10.13 -9.87
C ARG A 241 4.04 -10.04 -9.07
N SER A 242 4.96 -10.97 -9.32
CA SER A 242 6.26 -11.00 -8.66
C SER A 242 7.10 -9.76 -8.97
N VAL A 243 6.93 -9.15 -10.15
CA VAL A 243 7.66 -7.94 -10.56
C VAL A 243 7.31 -6.76 -9.65
N SER A 244 6.07 -6.66 -9.17
CA SER A 244 5.66 -5.61 -8.22
C SER A 244 5.88 -5.95 -6.75
N LEU A 245 6.09 -7.22 -6.41
CA LEU A 245 6.01 -7.70 -5.03
C LEU A 245 7.36 -8.12 -4.43
N LEU A 246 8.33 -8.54 -5.24
CA LEU A 246 9.57 -9.12 -4.72
C LEU A 246 10.80 -8.22 -4.82
N PRO A 247 10.97 -7.39 -5.87
CA PRO A 247 12.15 -6.54 -5.96
C PRO A 247 12.28 -5.55 -4.80
N THR A 248 13.50 -5.17 -4.48
CA THR A 248 13.82 -4.27 -3.36
C THR A 248 13.19 -2.88 -3.55
N ALA A 249 13.25 -2.35 -4.77
CA ALA A 249 12.58 -1.11 -5.16
C ALA A 249 11.61 -1.35 -6.31
N LEU A 250 10.49 -0.62 -6.30
CA LEU A 250 9.48 -0.67 -7.34
C LEU A 250 9.32 0.69 -8.02
N PHE A 251 9.42 0.69 -9.35
CA PHE A 251 9.08 1.82 -10.21
C PHE A 251 7.77 1.53 -10.92
N VAL A 252 6.79 2.41 -10.71
CA VAL A 252 5.46 2.30 -11.31
C VAL A 252 5.31 3.41 -12.34
N VAL A 253 5.29 3.04 -13.62
CA VAL A 253 4.96 3.99 -14.69
C VAL A 253 3.45 4.20 -14.68
N LEU A 254 3.00 5.45 -14.53
CA LEU A 254 1.60 5.84 -14.46
C LEU A 254 1.31 6.93 -15.50
N PRO A 255 0.64 6.60 -16.62
CA PRO A 255 0.11 7.62 -17.52
C PRO A 255 -0.95 8.49 -16.83
N ARG A 256 -0.87 9.81 -17.00
CA ARG A 256 -1.72 10.79 -16.31
C ARG A 256 -3.20 10.61 -16.63
N GLU A 257 -3.53 10.12 -17.81
CA GLU A 257 -4.89 9.78 -18.22
C GLU A 257 -5.49 8.58 -17.45
N ARG A 258 -4.66 7.75 -16.82
CA ARG A 258 -5.10 6.61 -15.99
C ARG A 258 -5.34 7.00 -14.53
N LEU A 259 -5.27 8.30 -14.20
CA LEU A 259 -5.48 8.82 -12.86
C LEU A 259 -6.95 9.17 -12.59
N ALA A 260 -7.57 8.42 -11.69
CA ALA A 260 -8.93 8.61 -11.22
C ALA A 260 -8.98 9.39 -9.90
N THR A 261 -10.14 9.97 -9.59
CA THR A 261 -10.35 10.62 -8.28
C THR A 261 -10.43 9.58 -7.17
N ARG A 262 -11.21 8.51 -7.36
CA ARG A 262 -11.51 7.53 -6.30
C ARG A 262 -11.34 6.08 -6.77
N LEU A 263 -11.07 5.19 -5.80
CA LEU A 263 -10.87 3.75 -6.01
C LEU A 263 -12.03 3.08 -6.75
N GLY A 264 -13.27 3.49 -6.47
CA GLY A 264 -14.46 2.92 -7.11
C GLY A 264 -14.45 3.04 -8.63
N GLU A 265 -13.84 4.09 -9.19
CA GLU A 265 -13.71 4.27 -10.64
C GLU A 265 -12.82 3.19 -11.28
N LEU A 266 -11.83 2.68 -10.54
CA LEU A 266 -10.95 1.58 -10.98
C LEU A 266 -11.61 0.21 -10.83
N LEU A 267 -12.57 0.08 -9.91
CA LEU A 267 -13.28 -1.17 -9.64
C LEU A 267 -14.46 -1.40 -10.59
N LEU A 268 -15.11 -0.33 -11.08
CA LEU A 268 -16.26 -0.43 -11.98
C LEU A 268 -15.96 -1.28 -13.24
N PRO A 269 -14.84 -1.05 -13.98
CA PRO A 269 -14.53 -1.87 -15.14
C PRO A 269 -14.27 -3.35 -14.82
N LEU A 270 -13.79 -3.65 -13.61
CA LEU A 270 -13.56 -5.02 -13.16
C LEU A 270 -14.89 -5.74 -12.86
N ASP A 271 -15.85 -5.03 -12.28
CA ASP A 271 -17.19 -5.57 -12.03
C ASP A 271 -17.95 -5.79 -13.35
N GLU A 272 -17.86 -4.84 -14.28
CA GLU A 272 -18.49 -4.90 -15.61
C GLU A 272 -17.91 -6.01 -16.50
N ALA A 273 -16.61 -6.30 -16.39
CA ALA A 273 -15.96 -7.36 -17.15
C ALA A 273 -16.50 -8.77 -16.82
N GLY A 274 -17.10 -8.93 -15.64
CA GLY A 274 -17.64 -10.21 -15.19
C GLY A 274 -16.57 -11.23 -14.80
N ARG A 275 -17.01 -12.35 -14.21
CA ARG A 275 -16.12 -13.31 -13.55
C ARG A 275 -15.10 -13.97 -14.49
N GLU A 276 -15.46 -14.16 -15.76
CA GLU A 276 -14.62 -14.86 -16.74
C GLU A 276 -13.45 -14.00 -17.26
N ALA A 277 -13.60 -12.67 -17.21
CA ALA A 277 -12.56 -11.72 -17.65
C ALA A 277 -11.76 -11.11 -16.48
N MET A 278 -11.95 -11.62 -15.26
CA MET A 278 -11.20 -11.17 -14.09
C MET A 278 -9.71 -11.53 -14.22
N PRO A 279 -8.80 -10.59 -13.95
CA PRO A 279 -7.37 -10.88 -13.94
C PRO A 279 -7.04 -11.85 -12.80
N ALA A 280 -5.93 -12.59 -12.94
CA ALA A 280 -5.46 -13.52 -11.91
C ALA A 280 -5.11 -12.84 -10.57
N GLY A 281 -4.99 -11.51 -10.56
CA GLY A 281 -4.80 -10.70 -9.37
C GLY A 281 -4.97 -9.21 -9.69
N VAL A 282 -5.44 -8.46 -8.70
CA VAL A 282 -5.53 -6.99 -8.72
C VAL A 282 -4.84 -6.48 -7.46
N HIS A 283 -3.79 -5.69 -7.63
CA HIS A 283 -2.97 -5.19 -6.53
C HIS A 283 -3.13 -3.68 -6.41
N PHE A 284 -3.54 -3.22 -5.24
CA PHE A 284 -3.57 -1.80 -4.90
C PHE A 284 -2.35 -1.47 -4.03
N ILE A 285 -1.39 -0.77 -4.62
CA ILE A 285 -0.11 -0.42 -3.98
C ILE A 285 -0.21 1.03 -3.51
N SER A 286 -0.21 1.25 -2.20
CA SER A 286 -0.42 2.58 -1.60
C SER A 286 0.86 3.16 -0.96
N GLY A 287 2.01 2.52 -1.19
CA GLY A 287 3.29 2.90 -0.62
C GLY A 287 4.23 1.70 -0.51
N PRO A 288 5.44 1.89 0.05
CA PRO A 288 6.38 0.80 0.33
C PRO A 288 5.84 -0.17 1.38
N SER A 289 6.32 -1.41 1.31
CA SER A 289 5.96 -2.45 2.28
C SER A 289 6.56 -2.12 3.66
N ARG A 290 5.67 -1.94 4.64
CA ARG A 290 6.01 -1.67 6.05
C ARG A 290 5.42 -2.78 6.91
N SER A 291 6.27 -3.56 7.57
CA SER A 291 5.84 -4.64 8.47
C SER A 291 5.38 -4.10 9.83
N ALA A 292 4.35 -3.26 9.85
CA ALA A 292 3.84 -2.68 11.11
C ALA A 292 2.97 -3.63 11.94
N ASP A 293 2.58 -4.80 11.41
CA ASP A 293 1.44 -5.58 11.91
C ASP A 293 1.73 -7.05 12.25
N ILE A 294 2.99 -7.39 12.60
CA ILE A 294 3.30 -8.72 13.14
C ILE A 294 4.12 -8.64 14.45
N GLU A 295 5.06 -7.69 14.59
CA GLU A 295 6.01 -7.71 15.73
C GLU A 295 6.18 -6.37 16.46
N ASN A 296 5.39 -5.33 16.16
CA ASN A 296 5.50 -3.99 16.77
C ASN A 296 6.89 -3.33 16.61
N ASP A 297 7.73 -3.84 15.71
CA ASP A 297 9.01 -3.27 15.28
C ASP A 297 8.94 -2.92 13.79
N LEU A 298 9.32 -1.69 13.46
CA LEU A 298 9.26 -1.15 12.11
C LEU A 298 10.40 -1.74 11.26
N THR A 299 10.21 -2.96 10.76
CA THR A 299 11.09 -3.49 9.71
C THR A 299 10.50 -3.17 8.34
N ILE A 300 11.24 -2.42 7.53
CA ILE A 300 10.87 -2.08 6.15
C ILE A 300 11.44 -3.16 5.22
N GLY A 301 10.64 -3.68 4.27
CA GLY A 301 11.15 -4.51 3.17
C GLY A 301 11.16 -6.04 3.36
N VAL A 302 10.51 -6.59 4.39
CA VAL A 302 10.47 -8.07 4.63
C VAL A 302 9.43 -8.79 3.76
N HIS A 303 8.37 -8.09 3.34
CA HIS A 303 7.22 -8.67 2.62
C HIS A 303 6.88 -7.93 1.31
N GLY A 304 7.77 -7.08 0.81
CA GLY A 304 7.60 -6.36 -0.44
C GLY A 304 8.60 -5.22 -0.62
N PRO A 305 8.51 -4.43 -1.70
CA PRO A 305 9.49 -3.38 -1.99
C PRO A 305 9.58 -2.37 -0.85
N GLY A 306 10.80 -2.13 -0.37
CA GLY A 306 11.09 -1.13 0.67
C GLY A 306 11.08 0.30 0.13
N ILE A 307 11.18 0.46 -1.19
CA ILE A 307 11.11 1.73 -1.91
C ILE A 307 10.07 1.59 -3.01
N VAL A 308 9.14 2.53 -3.11
CA VAL A 308 8.18 2.59 -4.23
C VAL A 308 8.14 4.00 -4.78
N THR A 309 8.37 4.13 -6.08
CA THR A 309 8.34 5.39 -6.81
C THR A 309 7.31 5.32 -7.94
N ILE A 310 6.36 6.25 -7.95
CA ILE A 310 5.46 6.48 -9.08
C ILE A 310 6.12 7.47 -10.04
N LEU A 311 6.17 7.10 -11.31
CA LEU A 311 6.57 7.97 -12.41
C LEU A 311 5.31 8.38 -13.16
N LEU A 312 4.75 9.54 -12.80
CA LEU A 312 3.58 10.11 -13.44
C LEU A 312 4.02 10.74 -14.76
N ILE A 313 3.53 10.21 -15.89
CA ILE A 313 3.92 10.64 -17.24
C ILE A 313 2.77 11.33 -17.97
N GLY A 314 3.09 12.40 -18.71
CA GLY A 314 2.16 13.14 -19.59
C GLY A 314 1.64 14.47 -19.06
#